data_AF-A0A7R9WPM0-F1
#
_entry.id   AF-A0A7R9WPM0-F1
#
_cell.length_a   1.000
_cell.length_b   1.000
_cell.length_c   1.000
_cell.angle_alpha   90.00
_cell.angle_beta   90.00
_cell.angle_gamma   90.00
#
_symmetry.space_group_name_H-M   'P 1'
#
loop_
_entity.id
_entity.type
_entity.pdbx_description
1 polymer ?
#
loop_
_entity_poly.entity_id
_entity_poly.type
_entity_poly.pdbx_seq_one_letter_code
_entity_poly.pdbx_strand_id
1 'polypeptide(L)'
;AAPMLAFSALSPTQQQQQQQSAFLQHQQQQYSPMNGMMTSQLTAPLVTGMQMGAANMRQDQSLAQQQPRPPPQQRRRSSTGGTSRRQNHKDKALRAIKSVNEDIDVFLGRGGGSNNQNGNKRYQQVVSQYTDAYHNSGTNHEKTNVAVSIVNFIQSYGGRFVFYDKEEKCNFEITMDAAVKKVRQRLRENCYAKFGKDK
;
A
#
# COMPACT_ATOMS: atom_id res chain seq x y z
N ALA A 1 -59.15 -9.58 52.77
CA ALA A 1 -57.95 -10.44 52.73
C ALA A 1 -57.57 -10.64 51.27
N ALA A 2 -56.49 -9.99 50.81
CA ALA A 2 -55.98 -10.10 49.44
C ALA A 2 -54.53 -10.61 49.51
N PRO A 3 -54.11 -11.55 48.65
CA PRO A 3 -52.78 -12.13 48.71
C PRO A 3 -51.73 -11.19 48.09
N MET A 4 -50.62 -11.01 48.82
CA MET A 4 -49.45 -10.24 48.41
C MET A 4 -48.67 -10.96 47.30
N LEU A 5 -48.25 -10.17 46.33
CA LEU A 5 -47.39 -10.52 45.20
C LEU A 5 -45.97 -10.85 45.66
N ALA A 6 -45.38 -11.93 45.11
CA ALA A 6 -43.94 -12.19 45.20
C ALA A 6 -43.33 -12.18 43.79
N PHE A 7 -42.74 -11.05 43.40
CA PHE A 7 -41.89 -10.94 42.22
C PHE A 7 -40.49 -11.45 42.60
N SER A 8 -40.12 -12.63 42.11
CA SER A 8 -38.76 -13.16 42.24
C SER A 8 -37.81 -12.36 41.34
N ALA A 9 -37.01 -11.49 41.95
CA ALA A 9 -35.94 -10.78 41.27
C ALA A 9 -34.80 -11.75 40.90
N LEU A 10 -34.55 -11.89 39.60
CA LEU A 10 -33.43 -12.66 39.05
C LEU A 10 -32.11 -11.96 39.37
N SER A 11 -31.13 -12.75 39.80
CA SER A 11 -29.81 -12.29 40.23
C SER A 11 -28.96 -11.80 39.05
N PRO A 12 -28.16 -10.73 39.24
CA PRO A 12 -27.43 -10.03 38.17
C PRO A 12 -26.40 -10.91 37.45
N THR A 13 -25.99 -12.03 38.05
CA THR A 13 -25.03 -12.98 37.49
C THR A 13 -25.61 -13.80 36.32
N GLN A 14 -26.92 -14.10 36.32
CA GLN A 14 -27.55 -14.84 35.22
C GLN A 14 -27.73 -14.00 33.96
N GLN A 15 -27.89 -12.68 34.10
CA GLN A 15 -28.10 -11.78 32.97
C GLN A 15 -26.83 -11.64 32.10
N GLN A 16 -25.65 -11.71 32.71
CA GLN A 16 -24.38 -11.64 31.98
C GLN A 16 -24.08 -12.91 31.18
N GLN A 17 -24.51 -14.07 31.68
CA GLN A 17 -24.29 -15.36 30.98
C GLN A 17 -25.19 -15.51 29.75
N GLN A 18 -26.41 -14.95 29.77
CA GLN A 18 -27.29 -14.91 28.58
C GLN A 18 -26.77 -13.97 27.48
N GLN A 19 -26.10 -12.88 27.84
CA GLN A 19 -25.56 -11.96 26.83
C GLN A 19 -24.36 -12.56 26.08
N GLN A 20 -23.55 -13.39 26.74
CA GLN A 20 -22.41 -14.05 26.09
C GLN A 20 -22.83 -15.14 25.10
N SER A 21 -23.91 -15.87 25.39
CA SER A 21 -24.39 -16.93 24.49
C SER A 21 -25.05 -16.40 23.20
N ALA A 22 -25.69 -15.23 23.27
CA ALA A 22 -26.27 -14.58 22.10
C ALA A 22 -25.22 -14.07 21.09
N PHE A 23 -24.06 -13.61 21.58
CA PHE A 23 -22.97 -13.12 20.72
C PHE A 23 -22.32 -14.24 19.90
N LEU A 24 -22.18 -15.45 20.48
CA LEU A 24 -21.54 -16.58 19.82
C LEU A 24 -22.39 -17.19 18.69
N GLN A 25 -23.73 -17.11 18.79
CA GLN A 25 -24.61 -17.59 17.71
C GLN A 25 -24.62 -16.67 16.49
N HIS A 26 -24.44 -15.35 16.69
CA HIS A 26 -24.46 -14.41 15.58
C HIS A 26 -23.21 -14.51 14.69
N GLN A 27 -22.09 -15.01 15.22
CA GLN A 27 -20.85 -15.16 14.45
C GLN A 27 -20.87 -16.36 13.47
N GLN A 28 -21.74 -17.36 13.69
CA GLN A 28 -21.76 -18.57 12.85
C GLN A 28 -22.56 -18.42 11.55
N GLN A 29 -23.33 -17.34 11.37
CA GLN A 29 -24.19 -17.16 10.19
C GLN A 29 -23.55 -16.37 9.03
N GLN A 30 -22.27 -16.01 9.10
CA GLN A 30 -21.62 -15.13 8.10
C GLN A 30 -20.56 -15.82 7.20
N TYR A 31 -20.48 -17.15 7.20
CA TYR A 31 -19.60 -17.88 6.26
C TYR A 31 -20.38 -18.92 5.47
N SER A 32 -20.92 -18.50 4.32
CA SER A 32 -21.33 -19.40 3.24
C SER A 32 -20.17 -19.58 2.26
N PRO A 33 -19.60 -20.78 2.09
CA PRO A 33 -18.63 -21.04 1.02
C PRO A 33 -19.37 -21.25 -0.31
N MET A 34 -19.36 -20.25 -1.18
CA MET A 34 -19.63 -20.44 -2.61
C MET A 34 -18.35 -20.97 -3.27
N ASN A 35 -18.19 -22.30 -3.30
CA ASN A 35 -17.24 -22.99 -4.15
C ASN A 35 -17.97 -24.15 -4.85
N GLY A 36 -18.22 -24.00 -6.15
CA GLY A 36 -18.74 -25.06 -7.00
C GLY A 36 -18.86 -24.61 -8.45
N MET A 37 -18.46 -25.49 -9.38
CA MET A 37 -18.41 -25.37 -10.86
C MET A 37 -17.10 -24.76 -11.37
N MET A 38 -16.21 -25.40 -12.16
CA MET A 38 -16.28 -26.54 -13.08
C MET A 38 -14.87 -27.14 -13.26
N THR A 39 -14.69 -28.46 -13.12
CA THR A 39 -13.64 -29.20 -13.87
C THR A 39 -14.16 -30.59 -14.24
N SER A 40 -14.53 -30.75 -15.49
CA SER A 40 -14.57 -32.02 -16.23
C SER A 40 -14.14 -31.62 -17.66
N GLN A 41 -13.22 -32.28 -18.37
CA GLN A 41 -13.14 -33.71 -18.61
C GLN A 41 -11.69 -34.05 -19.03
N LEU A 42 -11.14 -35.16 -18.53
CA LEU A 42 -10.01 -35.84 -19.15
C LEU A 42 -10.52 -37.18 -19.68
N THR A 43 -10.56 -37.29 -21.00
CA THR A 43 -10.83 -38.51 -21.74
C THR A 43 -9.53 -39.31 -21.87
N ALA A 44 -9.56 -40.56 -21.42
CA ALA A 44 -8.54 -41.56 -21.75
C ALA A 44 -9.03 -42.42 -22.93
N PRO A 45 -8.13 -42.92 -23.76
CA PRO A 45 -8.33 -44.23 -24.36
C PRO A 45 -7.18 -45.19 -24.09
N LEU A 46 -7.62 -46.41 -23.78
CA LEU A 46 -6.96 -47.70 -23.73
C LEU A 46 -6.19 -48.00 -25.04
N VAL A 47 -4.89 -48.33 -24.95
CA VAL A 47 -4.21 -49.17 -25.96
C VAL A 47 -3.39 -50.26 -25.27
N THR A 48 -3.78 -51.46 -25.65
CA THR A 48 -3.24 -52.79 -25.41
C THR A 48 -1.81 -52.99 -25.95
N GLY A 49 -0.99 -53.71 -25.20
CA GLY A 49 -0.25 -54.87 -25.74
C GLY A 49 1.28 -54.81 -25.81
N MET A 50 1.92 -55.74 -25.08
CA MET A 50 3.08 -56.59 -25.47
C MET A 50 4.44 -55.91 -25.78
N GLN A 51 5.63 -56.48 -25.58
CA GLN A 51 6.21 -57.66 -24.94
C GLN A 51 7.74 -57.51 -25.11
N MET A 52 8.52 -57.77 -24.05
CA MET A 52 9.92 -58.26 -23.94
C MET A 52 10.96 -57.94 -25.05
N GLY A 53 12.15 -57.47 -24.64
CA GLY A 53 13.35 -57.48 -25.49
C GLY A 53 14.64 -57.15 -24.73
N ALA A 54 15.53 -58.12 -24.62
CA ALA A 54 16.76 -58.15 -23.83
C ALA A 54 17.86 -57.14 -24.22
N ALA A 55 18.74 -56.91 -23.24
CA ALA A 55 20.20 -56.73 -23.35
C ALA A 55 20.76 -55.66 -24.30
N ASN A 56 21.46 -54.65 -23.73
CA ASN A 56 22.88 -54.53 -24.08
C ASN A 56 23.70 -53.70 -23.07
N MET A 57 24.85 -54.29 -22.77
CA MET A 57 25.97 -53.75 -22.01
C MET A 57 26.78 -52.75 -22.84
N ARG A 58 27.23 -51.66 -22.17
CA ARG A 58 28.46 -50.87 -22.42
C ARG A 58 28.62 -50.21 -23.81
N GLN A 59 28.83 -48.90 -23.84
CA GLN A 59 30.16 -48.28 -23.91
C GLN A 59 30.06 -46.75 -23.98
N ASP A 60 30.87 -46.12 -23.14
CA ASP A 60 31.30 -44.74 -23.22
C ASP A 60 31.96 -44.47 -24.57
N GLN A 61 31.49 -43.47 -25.32
CA GLN A 61 32.33 -42.67 -26.23
C GLN A 61 31.57 -41.46 -26.83
N SER A 62 32.01 -40.28 -26.38
CA SER A 62 32.33 -39.11 -27.23
C SER A 62 31.24 -38.15 -27.75
N LEU A 63 31.63 -36.86 -27.68
CA LEU A 63 31.16 -35.68 -28.41
C LEU A 63 29.90 -34.96 -27.91
N ALA A 64 30.11 -34.22 -26.81
CA ALA A 64 29.30 -33.07 -26.45
C ALA A 64 29.31 -32.01 -27.58
N GLN A 65 28.30 -32.02 -28.45
CA GLN A 65 27.94 -30.86 -29.24
C GLN A 65 27.30 -29.83 -28.29
N GLN A 66 28.13 -28.94 -27.73
CA GLN A 66 27.65 -27.69 -27.16
C GLN A 66 27.02 -26.87 -28.29
N GLN A 67 25.69 -26.81 -28.32
CA GLN A 67 25.02 -25.79 -29.12
C GLN A 67 25.45 -24.41 -28.59
N PRO A 68 25.90 -23.47 -29.44
CA PRO A 68 26.19 -22.12 -28.99
C PRO A 68 24.89 -21.50 -28.48
N ARG A 69 24.89 -21.08 -27.21
CA ARG A 69 23.78 -20.31 -26.64
C ARG A 69 23.53 -19.08 -27.54
N PRO A 70 22.28 -18.81 -27.95
CA PRO A 70 22.00 -17.62 -28.73
C PRO A 70 22.44 -16.38 -27.93
N PRO A 71 23.07 -15.39 -28.58
CA PRO A 71 23.48 -14.16 -27.90
C PRO A 71 22.25 -13.50 -27.25
N PRO A 72 22.41 -12.80 -26.11
CA PRO A 72 21.31 -12.12 -25.48
C PRO A 72 20.74 -11.14 -26.50
N GLN A 73 19.52 -11.39 -26.99
CA GLN A 73 18.80 -10.42 -27.78
C GLN A 73 18.75 -9.16 -26.94
N GLN A 74 19.53 -8.15 -27.34
CA GLN A 74 19.45 -6.82 -26.77
C GLN A 74 17.97 -6.46 -26.85
N ARG A 75 17.27 -6.48 -25.69
CA ARG A 75 15.93 -5.94 -25.59
C ARG A 75 16.06 -4.55 -26.17
N ARG A 76 15.53 -4.36 -27.38
CA ARG A 76 15.39 -3.04 -27.98
C ARG A 76 14.56 -2.28 -26.96
N ARG A 77 15.23 -1.47 -26.14
CA ARG A 77 14.58 -0.49 -25.31
C ARG A 77 13.88 0.38 -26.33
N SER A 78 12.58 0.15 -26.50
CA SER A 78 11.72 1.09 -27.18
C SER A 78 11.99 2.41 -26.49
N SER A 79 12.74 3.27 -27.17
CA SER A 79 12.83 4.68 -26.89
C SER A 79 11.45 5.25 -27.20
N THR A 80 10.46 4.93 -26.37
CA THR A 80 9.32 5.82 -26.21
C THR A 80 9.93 7.08 -25.65
N GLY A 81 10.14 8.06 -26.56
CA GLY A 81 10.57 9.39 -26.20
C GLY A 81 9.66 9.88 -25.09
N GLY A 82 10.21 9.89 -23.87
CA GLY A 82 9.57 10.52 -22.73
C GLY A 82 9.62 12.01 -22.98
N THR A 83 8.67 12.51 -23.78
CA THR A 83 8.34 13.93 -23.74
C THR A 83 8.09 14.26 -22.29
N SER A 84 8.91 15.19 -21.79
CA SER A 84 8.91 15.67 -20.42
C SER A 84 7.48 15.89 -19.97
N ARG A 85 6.98 14.98 -19.12
CA ARG A 85 5.73 15.16 -18.39
C ARG A 85 6.00 16.23 -17.33
N ARG A 86 6.22 17.48 -17.76
CA ARG A 86 5.97 18.67 -16.96
C ARG A 86 4.49 18.60 -16.63
N GLN A 87 4.16 17.87 -15.57
CA GLN A 87 2.83 17.90 -14.98
C GLN A 87 2.57 19.37 -14.67
N ASN A 88 1.55 19.96 -15.31
CA ASN A 88 1.16 21.34 -15.07
C ASN A 88 0.98 21.52 -13.56
N HIS A 89 1.85 22.32 -12.95
CA HIS A 89 1.78 22.58 -11.50
C HIS A 89 0.47 23.30 -11.14
N LYS A 90 -0.12 23.99 -12.13
CA LYS A 90 -1.39 24.71 -12.02
C LYS A 90 -2.58 23.80 -11.69
N ASP A 91 -2.61 22.57 -12.21
CA ASP A 91 -3.71 21.62 -11.94
C ASP A 91 -3.77 21.16 -10.47
N LYS A 92 -2.70 21.44 -9.71
CA LYS A 92 -2.58 21.07 -8.29
C LYS A 92 -2.78 22.27 -7.36
N ALA A 93 -2.91 23.48 -7.89
CA ALA A 93 -3.11 24.69 -7.08
C ALA A 93 -4.60 24.86 -6.72
N LEU A 94 -4.89 24.95 -5.42
CA LEU A 94 -6.23 25.25 -4.90
C LEU A 94 -6.49 26.77 -4.87
N ARG A 95 -5.58 27.53 -4.27
CA ARG A 95 -5.73 28.98 -4.09
C ARG A 95 -4.38 29.68 -3.97
N ALA A 96 -4.33 30.93 -4.42
CA ALA A 96 -3.21 31.82 -4.15
C ALA A 96 -3.19 32.24 -2.68
N ILE A 97 -2.02 32.23 -2.07
CA ILE A 97 -1.76 32.61 -0.68
C ILE A 97 -0.92 33.89 -0.69
N LYS A 98 -1.40 34.92 0.02
CA LYS A 98 -0.69 36.20 0.18
C LYS A 98 0.40 36.15 1.26
N SER A 99 0.13 35.46 2.37
CA SER A 99 1.05 35.35 3.51
C SER A 99 1.27 33.88 3.85
N VAL A 100 2.54 33.47 3.83
CA VAL A 100 3.02 32.14 4.20
C VAL A 100 3.66 32.22 5.57
N ASN A 101 3.44 31.19 6.39
CA ASN A 101 4.02 31.11 7.72
C ASN A 101 5.08 30.01 7.74
N GLU A 102 6.35 30.38 7.79
CA GLU A 102 7.48 29.44 7.70
C GLU A 102 7.61 28.46 8.87
N ASP A 103 6.93 28.75 9.99
CA ASP A 103 6.94 27.89 11.18
C ASP A 103 5.96 26.72 11.08
N ILE A 104 4.88 26.87 10.30
CA ILE A 104 3.80 25.87 10.20
C ILE A 104 3.57 25.37 8.76
N ASP A 105 3.78 26.21 7.75
CA ASP A 105 3.54 25.87 6.35
C ASP A 105 4.68 24.99 5.82
N VAL A 106 4.29 24.02 4.99
CA VAL A 106 5.19 23.04 4.40
C VAL A 106 5.45 23.42 2.94
N PHE A 107 6.67 23.87 2.67
CA PHE A 107 7.06 24.33 1.34
C PHE A 107 7.49 23.17 0.44
N LEU A 108 6.88 23.12 -0.73
CA LEU A 108 7.13 22.15 -1.78
C LEU A 108 8.23 22.68 -2.69
N GLY A 109 9.39 22.04 -2.64
CA GLY A 109 10.51 22.38 -3.51
C GLY A 109 11.51 21.23 -3.64
N ARG A 110 12.52 21.43 -4.50
CA ARG A 110 13.76 20.67 -4.55
C ARG A 110 14.90 21.67 -4.33
N GLY A 111 15.63 21.56 -3.22
CA GLY A 111 16.73 22.47 -2.89
C GLY A 111 16.96 22.62 -1.38
N GLY A 112 18.09 23.23 -1.00
CA GLY A 112 18.48 23.40 0.41
C GLY A 112 17.64 24.41 1.18
N GLY A 113 17.10 25.45 0.52
CA GLY A 113 16.37 26.54 1.17
C GLY A 113 15.09 26.10 1.88
N SER A 114 14.20 25.38 1.20
CA SER A 114 12.94 24.91 1.79
C SER A 114 13.15 23.84 2.86
N ASN A 115 14.23 23.06 2.81
CA ASN A 115 14.47 21.99 3.77
C ASN A 115 14.79 22.49 5.18
N ASN A 116 15.30 23.72 5.31
CA ASN A 116 15.71 24.27 6.60
C ASN A 116 14.59 25.03 7.34
N GLN A 117 13.46 25.27 6.69
CA GLN A 117 12.31 25.93 7.31
C GLN A 117 11.69 25.08 8.42
N ASN A 118 11.20 25.75 9.46
CA ASN A 118 10.69 25.12 10.67
C ASN A 118 9.48 24.21 10.37
N GLY A 119 8.56 24.65 9.51
CA GLY A 119 7.44 23.83 9.05
C GLY A 119 7.89 22.54 8.35
N ASN A 120 8.93 22.61 7.51
CA ASN A 120 9.49 21.44 6.83
C ASN A 120 10.28 20.51 7.77
N LYS A 121 10.89 21.04 8.83
CA LYS A 121 11.53 20.22 9.88
C LYS A 121 10.48 19.45 10.68
N ARG A 122 9.42 20.13 11.13
CA ARG A 122 8.30 19.50 11.83
C ARG A 122 7.63 18.44 10.96
N TYR A 123 7.38 18.76 9.68
CA TYR A 123 6.88 17.81 8.70
C TYR A 123 7.75 16.55 8.61
N GLN A 124 9.08 16.70 8.55
CA GLN A 124 9.99 15.54 8.50
C GLN A 124 9.93 14.69 9.76
N GLN A 125 9.81 15.30 10.95
CA GLN A 125 9.60 14.58 12.20
C GLN A 125 8.31 13.77 12.19
N VAL A 126 7.20 14.38 11.76
CA VAL A 126 5.90 13.69 11.62
C VAL A 126 6.06 12.52 10.65
N VAL A 127 6.61 12.72 9.45
CA VAL A 127 6.79 11.61 8.50
C VAL A 127 7.64 10.48 9.08
N SER A 128 8.68 10.79 9.85
CA SER A 128 9.52 9.79 10.53
C SER A 128 8.71 8.92 11.50
N GLN A 129 7.83 9.53 12.31
CA GLN A 129 6.97 8.81 13.26
C GLN A 129 6.01 7.84 12.56
N TYR A 130 5.50 8.19 11.38
CA TYR A 130 4.58 7.35 10.60
C TYR A 130 5.29 6.38 9.64
N THR A 131 6.62 6.44 9.54
CA THR A 131 7.40 5.61 8.60
C THR A 131 7.24 4.12 8.90
N ASP A 132 7.18 3.74 10.18
CA ASP A 132 6.99 2.34 10.60
C ASP A 132 5.59 1.84 10.24
N ALA A 133 4.55 2.64 10.50
CA ALA A 133 3.18 2.31 10.11
C ALA A 133 3.04 2.14 8.58
N TYR A 134 3.70 3.00 7.80
CA TYR A 134 3.71 2.89 6.33
C TYR A 134 4.47 1.65 5.85
N HIS A 135 5.61 1.32 6.48
CA HIS A 135 6.39 0.13 6.14
C HIS A 135 5.63 -1.16 6.45
N ASN A 136 4.95 -1.21 7.60
CA ASN A 136 4.20 -2.37 8.06
C ASN A 136 2.83 -2.52 7.34
N SER A 137 2.40 -1.52 6.57
CA SER A 137 1.18 -1.60 5.77
C SER A 137 1.34 -2.62 4.63
N GLY A 138 0.44 -3.59 4.57
CA GLY A 138 0.46 -4.66 3.57
C GLY A 138 -0.11 -4.23 2.22
N THR A 139 -1.09 -3.32 2.22
CA THR A 139 -1.82 -2.94 0.99
C THR A 139 -1.54 -1.50 0.54
N ASN A 140 -1.76 -1.23 -0.75
CA ASN A 140 -1.66 0.13 -1.32
C ASN A 140 -2.71 1.09 -0.73
N HIS A 141 -3.86 0.57 -0.31
CA HIS A 141 -4.92 1.33 0.30
C HIS A 141 -4.51 1.81 1.70
N GLU A 142 -4.00 0.92 2.55
CA GLU A 142 -3.46 1.26 3.88
C GLU A 142 -2.34 2.30 3.80
N LYS A 143 -1.41 2.12 2.86
CA LYS A 143 -0.33 3.10 2.59
C LYS A 143 -0.86 4.47 2.21
N THR A 144 -2.00 4.51 1.52
CA THR A 144 -2.66 5.78 1.16
C THR A 144 -3.33 6.39 2.39
N ASN A 145 -3.99 5.58 3.21
CA ASN A 145 -4.61 6.04 4.47
C ASN A 145 -3.57 6.64 5.43
N VAL A 146 -2.41 6.00 5.60
CA VAL A 146 -1.31 6.56 6.40
C VAL A 146 -0.89 7.95 5.88
N ALA A 147 -0.76 8.10 4.55
CA ALA A 147 -0.39 9.39 3.96
C ALA A 147 -1.49 10.45 4.13
N VAL A 148 -2.77 10.06 3.99
CA VAL A 148 -3.92 10.94 4.25
C VAL A 148 -3.93 11.41 5.71
N SER A 149 -3.70 10.51 6.66
CA SER A 149 -3.63 10.85 8.09
C SER A 149 -2.55 11.88 8.39
N ILE A 150 -1.38 11.78 7.76
CA ILE A 150 -0.30 12.78 7.91
C ILE A 150 -0.73 14.14 7.36
N VAL A 151 -1.37 14.19 6.19
CA VAL A 151 -1.84 15.46 5.62
C VAL A 151 -2.91 16.10 6.50
N ASN A 152 -3.87 15.30 6.98
CA ASN A 152 -4.90 15.77 7.91
C ASN A 152 -4.31 16.27 9.22
N PHE A 153 -3.29 15.59 9.76
CA PHE A 153 -2.57 16.04 10.95
C PHE A 153 -1.88 17.38 10.72
N ILE A 154 -1.30 17.61 9.54
CA ILE A 154 -0.67 18.89 9.21
C ILE A 154 -1.69 20.02 9.14
N GLN A 155 -2.83 19.75 8.52
CA GLN A 155 -3.92 20.70 8.40
C GLN A 155 -4.60 20.99 9.75
N SER A 156 -4.66 20.02 10.67
CA SER A 156 -5.34 20.19 11.96
C SER A 156 -4.66 21.20 12.89
N TYR A 157 -3.34 21.36 12.79
CA TYR A 157 -2.62 22.42 13.51
C TYR A 157 -2.48 23.73 12.69
N GLY A 158 -3.15 23.81 11.53
CA GLY A 158 -3.17 25.00 10.67
C GLY A 158 -2.04 25.08 9.64
N GLY A 159 -1.24 24.02 9.48
CA GLY A 159 -0.20 23.97 8.44
C GLY A 159 -0.80 23.69 7.06
N ARG A 160 -0.26 24.34 6.02
CA ARG A 160 -0.65 24.10 4.63
C ARG A 160 0.51 23.61 3.81
N PHE A 161 0.24 22.87 2.74
CA PHE A 161 1.25 22.55 1.74
C PHE A 161 1.26 23.64 0.69
N VAL A 162 2.41 24.27 0.51
CA VAL A 162 2.56 25.47 -0.32
C VAL A 162 3.59 25.23 -1.41
N PHE A 163 3.28 25.61 -2.64
CA PHE A 163 4.23 25.65 -3.75
C PHE A 163 4.42 27.09 -4.22
N TYR A 164 5.66 27.47 -4.48
CA TYR A 164 5.98 28.77 -5.05
C TYR A 164 6.03 28.69 -6.58
N ASP A 165 5.13 29.42 -7.24
CA ASP A 165 5.18 29.56 -8.70
C ASP A 165 6.12 30.71 -9.08
N LYS A 166 7.11 30.42 -9.93
CA LYS A 166 8.09 31.39 -10.40
C LYS A 166 7.52 32.34 -11.46
N GLU A 167 6.52 31.89 -12.23
CA GLU A 167 5.91 32.68 -13.31
C GLU A 167 5.01 33.76 -12.71
N GLU A 168 4.12 33.36 -11.80
CA GLU A 168 3.15 34.25 -11.16
C GLU A 168 3.72 34.94 -9.90
N LYS A 169 4.94 34.57 -9.50
CA LYS A 169 5.65 35.05 -8.29
C LYS A 169 4.78 34.98 -7.02
N CYS A 170 3.91 33.98 -6.96
CA CYS A 170 2.92 33.80 -5.92
C CYS A 170 3.05 32.41 -5.29
N ASN A 171 2.67 32.32 -4.01
CA ASN A 171 2.56 31.05 -3.30
C ASN A 171 1.16 30.48 -3.51
N PHE A 172 1.06 29.17 -3.74
CA PHE A 172 -0.20 28.47 -3.94
C PHE A 172 -0.35 27.34 -2.93
N GLU A 173 -1.53 27.25 -2.34
CA GLU A 173 -1.95 26.06 -1.60
C GLU A 173 -2.17 24.93 -2.59
N ILE A 174 -1.71 23.72 -2.26
CA ILE A 174 -1.93 22.55 -3.12
C ILE A 174 -3.14 21.71 -2.71
N THR A 175 -3.69 20.99 -3.68
CA THR A 175 -4.78 20.03 -3.46
C THR A 175 -4.38 18.89 -2.52
N MET A 176 -5.38 18.33 -1.84
CA MET A 176 -5.21 17.18 -0.95
C MET A 176 -4.50 16.00 -1.65
N ASP A 177 -4.92 15.65 -2.87
CA ASP A 177 -4.32 14.56 -3.64
C ASP A 177 -2.84 14.82 -3.97
N ALA A 178 -2.49 16.06 -4.31
CA ALA A 178 -1.11 16.46 -4.52
C ALA A 178 -0.28 16.36 -3.22
N ALA A 179 -0.87 16.71 -2.08
CA ALA A 179 -0.22 16.64 -0.78
C ALA A 179 0.04 15.19 -0.39
N VAL A 180 -0.96 14.32 -0.53
CA VAL A 180 -0.84 12.87 -0.29
C VAL A 180 0.24 12.27 -1.18
N LYS A 181 0.31 12.63 -2.47
CA LYS A 181 1.37 12.17 -3.37
C LYS A 181 2.76 12.59 -2.89
N LYS A 182 2.91 13.83 -2.40
CA LYS A 182 4.17 14.31 -1.82
C LYS A 182 4.56 13.55 -0.56
N VAL A 183 3.59 13.30 0.34
CA VAL A 183 3.79 12.53 1.57
C VAL A 183 4.20 11.10 1.26
N ARG A 184 3.50 10.41 0.35
CA ARG A 184 3.87 9.05 -0.08
C ARG A 184 5.27 8.99 -0.66
N GLN A 185 5.66 9.99 -1.46
CA GLN A 185 7.02 10.08 -1.97
C GLN A 185 8.04 10.19 -0.83
N ARG A 186 7.77 11.04 0.16
CA ARG A 186 8.67 11.21 1.30
C ARG A 186 8.76 9.97 2.20
N LEU A 187 7.64 9.30 2.44
CA LEU A 187 7.58 8.05 3.20
C LEU A 187 8.43 6.96 2.52
N ARG A 188 8.34 6.82 1.19
CA ARG A 188 9.19 5.86 0.46
C ARG A 188 10.67 6.15 0.68
N GLU A 189 11.09 7.39 0.49
CA GLU A 189 12.48 7.82 0.71
C GLU A 189 12.95 7.52 2.15
N ASN A 190 12.11 7.80 3.14
CA ASN A 190 12.41 7.51 4.55
C ASN A 190 12.48 6.02 4.85
N CYS A 191 11.59 5.18 4.29
CA CYS A 191 11.66 3.73 4.46
C CYS A 191 12.99 3.17 3.93
N TYR A 192 13.43 3.61 2.74
CA TYR A 192 14.73 3.21 2.21
C TYR A 192 15.88 3.67 3.11
N ALA A 193 15.80 4.89 3.66
CA ALA A 193 16.84 5.41 4.55
C ALA A 193 16.92 4.66 5.89
N LYS A 194 15.77 4.23 6.45
CA LYS A 194 15.67 3.56 7.75
C LYS A 194 15.94 2.06 7.69
N PHE A 195 15.44 1.36 6.66
CA PHE A 195 15.49 -0.10 6.56
C PHE A 195 16.36 -0.63 5.41
N GLY A 196 16.85 0.25 4.54
CA GLY A 196 17.58 -0.13 3.32
C GLY A 196 19.09 -0.23 3.46
N LYS A 197 19.66 -0.04 4.66
CA LYS A 197 21.12 -0.08 4.89
C LYS A 197 21.66 -1.49 5.20
N ASP A 198 20.79 -2.48 5.35
CA ASP A 198 21.16 -3.85 5.75
C ASP A 198 21.29 -4.82 4.55
N LYS A 199 21.63 -4.32 3.36
CA LYS A 199 21.80 -5.13 2.14
C LYS A 199 23.16 -4.95 1.50
#